data_AF-A0AA35NKH3-F1
#
_entry.id   AF-A0AA35NKH3-F1
#
_cell.length_a   1.000
_cell.length_b   1.000
_cell.length_c   1.000
_cell.angle_alpha   90.00
_cell.angle_beta   90.00
_cell.angle_gamma   90.00
#
_symmetry.space_group_name_H-M   'P 1'
#
loop_
_entity.id
_entity.type
_entity.pdbx_description
1 polymer ?
#
loop_
_entity_poly.entity_id
_entity_poly.type
_entity_poly.pdbx_seq_one_letter_code
_entity_poly.pdbx_strand_id
1 'polypeptide(L)'
;MDPTRAPDFKPPSPDEELNPPPDPESKIPKSIPIIPYVLADANTSIDAPFHIKRKKNYSKNHHHNHRDSKDKKHQHIPLNQDDFQPLSAEASSEDDDADLRTKQRSNSDSNTESETRGVQKYQIADLEEVPHGIVRQARNLEDYEFPSHRLSKKLLDPNKLPLVIVACGSFSPITYLHLRMFEMALDAISEQTRFEVIGGYYSPVSDNYQKQGLAPSYRRVRMCELACERTSSWLMVDAWESLQPTYTRTAKVLDHFNHEINIKRGGVATVTGEKIGVKIMLLAGGDLIESMGEPNVWADADLHHILGNYGCLIVERTGSDVRSFLLSHDIMYEHRRNILIIKQLIYNDISSTKVRLFIRRGMSVQYLLPNSVIRYIQEHRLYVDQTEPVKQVLGNKE
;
A
#
# COMPACT_ATOMS: atom_id res chain seq x y z
N MET A 1 -12.69 -3.86 5.83
CA MET A 1 -12.84 -4.51 7.14
C MET A 1 -14.16 -4.01 7.67
N ASP A 2 -15.21 -4.80 7.52
CA ASP A 2 -16.57 -4.49 8.00
C ASP A 2 -16.76 -5.26 9.32
N PRO A 3 -16.63 -4.61 10.49
CA PRO A 3 -16.70 -5.22 11.82
C PRO A 3 -17.88 -6.16 12.05
N THR A 4 -19.02 -5.97 11.38
CA THR A 4 -20.25 -6.77 11.57
C THR A 4 -20.10 -8.26 11.29
N ARG A 5 -19.00 -8.65 10.63
CA ARG A 5 -18.75 -10.05 10.25
C ARG A 5 -18.17 -10.90 11.38
N ALA A 6 -17.66 -10.30 12.46
CA ALA A 6 -17.15 -11.06 13.60
C ALA A 6 -18.32 -11.58 14.47
N PRO A 7 -18.27 -12.82 15.01
CA PRO A 7 -19.35 -13.42 15.78
C PRO A 7 -19.47 -12.82 17.19
N ASP A 8 -18.36 -12.30 17.70
CA ASP A 8 -18.24 -11.54 18.93
C ASP A 8 -18.44 -10.04 18.70
N PHE A 9 -18.74 -9.63 17.46
CA PHE A 9 -19.09 -8.25 17.17
C PHE A 9 -20.41 -7.91 17.87
N LYS A 10 -20.32 -6.93 18.77
CA LYS A 10 -21.48 -6.25 19.31
C LYS A 10 -21.60 -4.92 18.58
N PRO A 11 -22.78 -4.63 18.01
CA PRO A 11 -23.11 -3.29 17.53
C PRO A 11 -22.73 -2.26 18.60
N PRO A 12 -22.02 -1.20 18.23
CA PRO A 12 -21.65 -0.17 19.19
C PRO A 12 -22.89 0.47 19.79
N SER A 13 -22.98 0.49 21.12
CA SER A 13 -23.96 1.35 21.82
C SER A 13 -23.50 2.82 21.75
N PRO A 14 -24.41 3.81 21.68
CA PRO A 14 -24.05 5.23 21.65
C PRO A 14 -23.10 5.66 22.78
N ASP A 15 -23.21 5.00 23.94
CA ASP A 15 -22.38 5.24 25.13
C ASP A 15 -21.28 4.17 25.35
N GLU A 16 -20.97 3.36 24.33
CA GLU A 16 -19.98 2.28 24.47
C GLU A 16 -18.54 2.83 24.45
N GLU A 17 -17.93 2.89 25.64
CA GLU A 17 -16.50 3.10 25.76
C GLU A 17 -15.72 1.84 25.38
N LEU A 18 -14.71 2.03 24.52
CA LEU A 18 -13.71 1.02 24.18
C LEU A 18 -13.14 0.37 25.45
N ASN A 19 -13.12 -0.96 25.51
CA ASN A 19 -12.54 -1.70 26.62
C ASN A 19 -11.46 -2.69 26.15
N PRO A 20 -10.18 -2.56 26.58
CA PRO A 20 -9.65 -1.40 27.31
C PRO A 20 -9.78 -0.11 26.49
N PRO A 21 -9.80 1.06 27.15
CA PRO A 21 -9.87 2.35 26.47
C PRO A 21 -8.66 2.51 25.54
N PRO A 22 -8.81 3.28 24.45
CA PRO A 22 -7.71 3.56 23.56
C PRO A 22 -6.60 4.29 24.32
N ASP A 23 -5.39 4.23 23.78
CA ASP A 23 -4.28 4.97 24.38
C ASP A 23 -4.64 6.47 24.46
N PRO A 24 -4.42 7.14 25.62
CA PRO A 24 -4.79 8.54 25.77
C PRO A 24 -4.05 9.40 24.75
N GLU A 25 -4.70 10.46 24.26
CA GLU A 25 -4.13 11.37 23.25
C GLU A 25 -2.74 11.91 23.62
N SER A 26 -2.43 12.02 24.91
CA SER A 26 -1.11 12.43 25.40
C SER A 26 0.04 11.50 25.00
N LYS A 27 -0.25 10.22 24.70
CA LYS A 27 0.71 9.22 24.22
C LYS A 27 0.84 9.21 22.70
N ILE A 28 -0.07 9.86 21.99
CA ILE A 28 -0.02 9.98 20.54
C ILE A 28 0.70 11.31 20.24
N PRO A 29 1.73 11.33 19.38
CA PRO A 29 2.36 12.58 19.00
C PRO A 29 1.30 13.55 18.48
N LYS A 30 1.31 14.80 18.96
CA LYS A 30 0.40 15.87 18.47
C LYS A 30 0.62 16.04 16.97
N SER A 31 -0.18 15.34 16.19
CA SER A 31 0.07 15.19 14.77
C SER A 31 -0.54 16.38 14.04
N ILE A 32 0.26 17.03 13.20
CA ILE A 32 -0.27 18.04 12.28
C ILE A 32 -1.18 17.29 11.29
N PRO A 33 -2.35 17.84 10.91
CA PRO A 33 -3.19 17.24 9.89
C PRO A 33 -2.42 17.01 8.59
N ILE A 34 -2.84 16.03 7.78
CA ILE A 34 -2.25 15.82 6.46
C ILE A 34 -2.74 16.91 5.49
N ILE A 35 -1.95 17.98 5.36
CA ILE A 35 -2.34 19.13 4.54
C ILE A 35 -1.57 19.06 3.21
N PRO A 36 -2.28 19.19 2.07
CA PRO A 36 -1.66 19.37 0.77
C PRO A 36 -0.68 20.56 0.76
N TYR A 37 0.50 20.39 0.18
CA TYR A 37 1.51 21.42 0.04
C TYR A 37 0.97 22.47 -0.94
N VAL A 38 0.55 23.62 -0.41
CA VAL A 38 0.16 24.75 -1.23
C VAL A 38 1.44 25.52 -1.57
N LEU A 39 1.81 25.60 -2.85
CA LEU A 39 3.01 26.33 -3.32
C LEU A 39 3.09 27.79 -2.82
N ALA A 40 1.96 28.40 -2.46
CA ALA A 40 1.92 29.73 -1.85
C ALA A 40 2.69 29.78 -0.51
N ASP A 41 2.73 28.69 0.25
CA ASP A 41 3.44 28.64 1.54
C ASP A 41 4.97 28.63 1.34
N ALA A 42 5.47 28.18 0.19
CA ALA A 42 6.90 28.27 -0.17
C ALA A 42 7.32 29.71 -0.48
N ASN A 43 6.41 30.52 -1.03
CA ASN A 43 6.69 31.89 -1.46
C ASN A 43 6.39 32.94 -0.39
N THR A 44 5.78 32.58 0.75
CA THR A 44 5.54 33.55 1.84
C THR A 44 6.82 34.20 2.39
N SER A 45 7.99 33.56 2.26
CA SER A 45 9.28 34.21 2.58
C SER A 45 9.83 35.11 1.47
N ILE A 46 9.34 34.97 0.23
CA ILE A 46 9.74 35.79 -0.93
C ILE A 46 8.85 37.04 -1.03
N ASP A 47 7.56 36.90 -0.71
CA ASP A 47 6.58 38.01 -0.66
C ASP A 47 6.52 38.70 0.71
N ALA A 48 7.35 38.27 1.67
CA ALA A 48 7.51 39.00 2.92
C ALA A 48 8.03 40.42 2.60
N PRO A 49 7.35 41.49 3.05
CA PRO A 49 7.78 42.84 2.73
C PRO A 49 9.22 43.04 3.24
N PHE A 50 10.12 43.38 2.32
CA PHE A 50 11.50 43.70 2.68
C PHE A 50 11.50 44.76 3.79
N HIS A 51 11.93 44.40 4.99
CA HIS A 51 12.19 45.37 6.05
C HIS A 51 13.45 46.15 5.70
N ILE A 52 13.27 47.17 4.85
CA ILE A 52 14.27 48.19 4.58
C ILE A 52 14.48 48.95 5.90
N LYS A 53 15.53 48.58 6.64
CA LYS A 53 16.06 49.41 7.73
C LYS A 53 16.48 50.74 7.11
N ARG A 54 15.65 51.78 7.27
CA ARG A 54 15.96 53.16 6.92
C ARG A 54 17.22 53.60 7.69
N LYS A 55 18.39 53.53 7.05
CA LYS A 55 19.55 54.34 7.41
C LYS A 55 19.44 55.68 6.70
N LYS A 56 19.47 56.76 7.49
CA LYS A 56 19.50 58.15 7.02
C LYS A 56 20.83 58.45 6.31
N ASN A 57 20.68 59.17 5.19
CA ASN A 57 21.57 60.16 4.54
C ASN A 57 22.99 59.73 4.10
N TYR A 58 23.30 59.95 2.81
CA TYR A 58 24.28 60.94 2.33
C TYR A 58 24.25 61.08 0.77
N SER A 59 23.96 62.30 0.31
CA SER A 59 24.62 63.07 -0.77
C SER A 59 25.05 62.46 -2.13
N LYS A 60 24.37 62.97 -3.18
CA LYS A 60 24.84 63.58 -4.47
C LYS A 60 25.57 62.77 -5.59
N ASN A 61 25.04 63.04 -6.80
CA ASN A 61 25.63 63.17 -8.15
C ASN A 61 26.08 61.90 -8.91
N HIS A 62 25.44 61.57 -10.04
CA HIS A 62 25.79 62.09 -11.38
C HIS A 62 24.84 61.58 -12.50
N HIS A 63 24.92 62.31 -13.61
CA HIS A 63 24.10 62.38 -14.83
C HIS A 63 24.28 61.25 -15.88
N HIS A 64 23.25 61.13 -16.75
CA HIS A 64 23.23 60.79 -18.21
C HIS A 64 23.80 59.39 -18.62
N ASN A 65 23.34 58.68 -19.66
CA ASN A 65 22.54 58.99 -20.84
C ASN A 65 22.00 57.70 -21.50
N HIS A 66 20.96 57.85 -22.32
CA HIS A 66 20.42 56.86 -23.28
C HIS A 66 21.46 56.28 -24.25
N ARG A 67 21.28 55.00 -24.66
CA ARG A 67 21.22 54.60 -26.09
C ARG A 67 20.76 53.14 -26.30
N ASP A 68 19.96 52.99 -27.34
CA ASP A 68 19.45 51.77 -27.98
C ASP A 68 20.53 50.76 -28.38
N SER A 69 20.20 49.47 -28.30
CA SER A 69 20.45 48.52 -29.40
C SER A 69 19.62 47.24 -29.24
N LYS A 70 18.88 46.93 -30.30
CA LYS A 70 18.22 45.65 -30.58
C LYS A 70 19.24 44.51 -30.56
N ASP A 71 18.85 43.34 -30.04
CA ASP A 71 19.05 42.07 -30.75
C ASP A 71 18.25 40.92 -30.14
N LYS A 72 17.44 40.28 -30.99
CA LYS A 72 16.74 39.02 -30.73
C LYS A 72 17.64 37.87 -31.19
N LYS A 73 17.88 36.87 -30.35
CA LYS A 73 18.27 35.52 -30.80
C LYS A 73 17.62 34.45 -29.95
N HIS A 74 16.66 33.75 -30.53
CA HIS A 74 16.18 32.44 -30.11
C HIS A 74 17.28 31.41 -30.41
N GLN A 75 17.62 30.56 -29.45
CA GLN A 75 18.49 29.39 -29.66
C GLN A 75 17.60 28.17 -29.89
N HIS A 76 17.63 27.64 -31.11
CA HIS A 76 16.99 26.38 -31.50
C HIS A 76 18.07 25.30 -31.50
N ILE A 77 17.83 24.21 -30.77
CA ILE A 77 18.69 23.02 -30.73
C ILE A 77 18.42 22.19 -32.01
N PRO A 78 19.43 21.72 -32.77
CA PRO A 78 19.19 20.87 -33.94
C PRO A 78 18.98 19.40 -33.53
N LEU A 79 17.90 18.80 -34.03
CA LEU A 79 17.66 17.35 -33.99
C LEU A 79 18.40 16.70 -35.17
N ASN A 80 19.29 15.75 -34.86
CA ASN A 80 19.93 14.88 -35.85
C ASN A 80 18.95 13.74 -36.21
N GLN A 81 18.70 13.53 -37.50
CA GLN A 81 17.56 12.76 -38.01
C GLN A 81 17.98 11.53 -38.83
N ASP A 82 19.08 10.85 -38.46
CA ASP A 82 19.65 9.71 -39.22
C ASP A 82 19.80 8.42 -38.38
N ASP A 83 18.77 8.00 -37.64
CA ASP A 83 18.75 6.69 -36.96
C ASP A 83 17.37 6.00 -37.00
N PHE A 84 16.66 6.10 -38.13
CA PHE A 84 15.46 5.30 -38.38
C PHE A 84 15.43 4.77 -39.82
N GLN A 85 15.85 3.52 -40.01
CA GLN A 85 15.46 2.73 -41.18
C GLN A 85 14.52 1.59 -40.75
N PRO A 86 13.37 1.41 -41.43
CA PRO A 86 12.48 0.27 -41.23
C PRO A 86 12.91 -0.87 -42.16
N LEU A 87 12.97 -2.10 -41.65
CA LEU A 87 13.06 -3.29 -42.51
C LEU A 87 11.71 -4.02 -42.47
N SER A 88 11.01 -3.92 -43.59
CA SER A 88 9.84 -4.72 -43.93
C SER A 88 10.11 -5.52 -45.21
N ALA A 89 9.56 -6.73 -45.20
CA ALA A 89 9.10 -7.54 -46.34
C ALA A 89 10.07 -8.55 -47.01
N GLU A 90 9.74 -9.82 -46.73
CA GLU A 90 9.46 -10.93 -47.65
C GLU A 90 10.54 -11.50 -48.59
N ALA A 91 10.75 -12.82 -48.46
CA ALA A 91 10.97 -13.72 -49.59
C ALA A 91 10.52 -15.15 -49.20
N SER A 92 9.53 -15.67 -49.92
CA SER A 92 9.13 -17.07 -49.97
C SER A 92 10.02 -17.86 -50.94
N SER A 93 10.22 -19.15 -50.71
CA SER A 93 10.02 -20.21 -51.72
C SER A 93 10.26 -21.60 -51.14
N GLU A 94 9.42 -22.53 -51.59
CA GLU A 94 9.35 -23.96 -51.36
C GLU A 94 10.58 -24.71 -51.90
N ASP A 95 10.86 -25.92 -51.38
CA ASP A 95 11.05 -27.13 -52.21
C ASP A 95 11.23 -28.40 -51.36
N ASP A 96 10.64 -29.47 -51.89
CA ASP A 96 10.39 -30.81 -51.33
C ASP A 96 11.58 -31.81 -51.41
N ASP A 97 11.41 -32.88 -50.60
CA ASP A 97 11.84 -34.28 -50.79
C ASP A 97 13.33 -34.71 -50.82
N ALA A 98 13.68 -35.58 -49.87
CA ALA A 98 14.30 -36.89 -50.14
C ALA A 98 14.40 -37.76 -48.86
N ASP A 99 13.55 -38.78 -48.78
CA ASP A 99 13.69 -39.95 -47.90
C ASP A 99 14.69 -40.95 -48.53
N LEU A 100 15.62 -41.52 -47.74
CA LEU A 100 16.21 -42.84 -48.00
C LEU A 100 16.90 -43.41 -46.74
N ARG A 101 16.29 -44.49 -46.25
CA ARG A 101 16.69 -45.38 -45.16
C ARG A 101 18.09 -46.00 -45.32
N THR A 102 18.82 -46.16 -44.21
CA THR A 102 19.56 -47.41 -43.95
C THR A 102 19.59 -47.76 -42.45
N LYS A 103 19.24 -49.01 -42.14
CA LYS A 103 19.21 -49.65 -40.81
C LYS A 103 20.64 -49.92 -40.30
N GLN A 104 20.87 -49.80 -39.00
CA GLN A 104 21.59 -50.81 -38.22
C GLN A 104 21.21 -50.77 -36.73
N ARG A 105 20.93 -51.97 -36.19
CA ARG A 105 20.51 -52.29 -34.82
C ARG A 105 21.72 -52.36 -33.88
N SER A 106 21.57 -51.91 -32.62
CA SER A 106 21.79 -52.76 -31.44
C SER A 106 21.34 -52.07 -30.13
N ASN A 107 20.63 -52.86 -29.31
CA ASN A 107 20.19 -52.77 -27.90
C ASN A 107 21.04 -51.87 -26.97
N SER A 108 20.60 -51.29 -25.85
CA SER A 108 19.44 -51.36 -24.93
C SER A 108 19.58 -50.12 -24.01
N ASP A 109 18.55 -49.37 -23.62
CA ASP A 109 17.67 -49.67 -22.50
C ASP A 109 16.44 -48.74 -22.55
N SER A 110 15.28 -49.34 -22.33
CA SER A 110 13.99 -48.69 -22.26
C SER A 110 13.75 -48.09 -20.87
N ASN A 111 13.55 -46.78 -20.82
CA ASN A 111 12.54 -46.14 -19.97
C ASN A 111 12.25 -44.76 -20.56
N THR A 112 11.44 -44.76 -21.61
CA THR A 112 10.90 -43.57 -22.24
C THR A 112 9.82 -42.98 -21.33
N GLU A 113 10.20 -42.08 -20.43
CA GLU A 113 9.24 -41.12 -19.91
C GLU A 113 8.82 -40.24 -21.09
N SER A 114 7.52 -40.26 -21.40
CA SER A 114 6.95 -39.35 -22.38
C SER A 114 7.10 -37.92 -21.86
N GLU A 115 8.13 -37.22 -22.32
CA GLU A 115 8.21 -35.76 -22.21
C GLU A 115 7.04 -35.14 -22.98
N THR A 116 5.89 -35.05 -22.31
CA THR A 116 4.89 -34.05 -22.68
C THR A 116 5.55 -32.70 -22.39
N ARG A 117 6.12 -32.08 -23.43
CA ARG A 117 6.53 -30.67 -23.42
C ARG A 117 5.30 -29.77 -23.34
N GLY A 118 4.54 -29.91 -22.26
CA GLY A 118 3.59 -28.90 -21.82
C GLY A 118 4.37 -27.73 -21.23
N VAL A 119 3.85 -26.52 -21.41
CA VAL A 119 4.35 -25.34 -20.68
C VAL A 119 4.35 -25.66 -19.19
N GLN A 120 5.52 -25.81 -18.58
CA GLN A 120 5.63 -25.89 -17.14
C GLN A 120 5.21 -24.53 -16.58
N LYS A 121 3.97 -24.45 -16.10
CA LYS A 121 3.36 -23.18 -15.71
C LYS A 121 4.11 -22.49 -14.56
N TYR A 122 4.98 -23.18 -13.82
CA TYR A 122 5.60 -22.65 -12.61
C TYR A 122 7.06 -23.14 -12.47
N GLN A 123 8.02 -22.25 -12.71
CA GLN A 123 9.45 -22.46 -12.41
C GLN A 123 9.67 -22.53 -10.89
N ILE A 124 10.79 -23.06 -10.39
CA ILE A 124 11.07 -23.30 -8.96
C ILE A 124 11.69 -22.03 -8.35
N ALA A 125 11.04 -21.42 -7.36
CA ALA A 125 11.73 -20.54 -6.41
C ALA A 125 11.40 -21.08 -5.03
N ASP A 126 12.44 -21.26 -4.23
CA ASP A 126 12.32 -21.74 -2.88
C ASP A 126 11.50 -20.75 -2.05
N LEU A 127 10.34 -21.20 -1.55
CA LEU A 127 9.47 -20.42 -0.66
C LEU A 127 9.98 -20.42 0.78
N GLU A 128 10.90 -21.33 1.11
CA GLU A 128 11.50 -21.43 2.42
C GLU A 128 12.75 -20.58 2.58
N GLU A 129 13.42 -20.23 1.47
CA GLU A 129 14.51 -19.27 1.49
C GLU A 129 14.00 -17.88 1.90
N VAL A 130 14.37 -17.46 3.11
CA VAL A 130 14.10 -16.11 3.62
C VAL A 130 15.24 -15.18 3.20
N PRO A 131 14.94 -14.04 2.55
CA PRO A 131 15.98 -13.07 2.22
C PRO A 131 16.72 -12.58 3.48
N HIS A 132 18.02 -12.33 3.33
CA HIS A 132 18.89 -11.96 4.44
C HIS A 132 18.36 -10.71 5.17
N GLY A 133 18.28 -10.76 6.51
CA GLY A 133 17.80 -9.65 7.34
C GLY A 133 16.27 -9.53 7.47
N ILE A 134 15.49 -10.46 6.89
CA ILE A 134 14.05 -10.55 7.12
C ILE A 134 13.76 -11.59 8.21
N VAL A 135 12.90 -11.20 9.15
CA VAL A 135 12.42 -12.09 10.23
C VAL A 135 10.95 -12.40 9.96
N ARG A 136 10.60 -13.68 9.94
CA ARG A 136 9.20 -14.13 9.81
C ARG A 136 8.43 -13.84 11.10
N GLN A 137 7.16 -13.55 10.93
CA GLN A 137 6.24 -13.26 12.01
C GLN A 137 5.90 -14.52 12.82
N ALA A 138 5.69 -14.29 14.12
CA ALA A 138 5.35 -15.32 15.08
C ALA A 138 3.98 -15.96 14.78
N ARG A 139 3.83 -17.21 15.24
CA ARG A 139 2.55 -17.93 15.21
C ARG A 139 1.77 -17.84 16.52
N ASN A 140 2.42 -17.39 17.59
CA ASN A 140 1.85 -17.24 18.91
C ASN A 140 2.25 -15.87 19.47
N LEU A 141 1.47 -15.34 20.41
CA LEU A 141 1.72 -14.04 21.01
C LEU A 141 2.98 -14.02 21.91
N GLU A 142 3.37 -15.16 22.47
CA GLU A 142 4.57 -15.29 23.32
C GLU A 142 5.87 -15.06 22.56
N ASP A 143 5.91 -15.49 21.29
CA ASP A 143 7.07 -15.36 20.41
C ASP A 143 7.01 -14.06 19.57
N TYR A 144 6.01 -13.22 19.79
CA TYR A 144 5.75 -12.05 18.97
C TYR A 144 6.79 -10.95 19.19
N GLU A 145 7.40 -10.51 18.09
CA GLU A 145 8.22 -9.30 18.04
C GLU A 145 7.73 -8.35 16.95
N PHE A 146 7.63 -7.07 17.30
CA PHE A 146 7.20 -6.05 16.34
C PHE A 146 8.20 -5.93 15.17
N PRO A 147 7.75 -6.09 13.91
CA PRO A 147 8.63 -6.04 12.75
C PRO A 147 9.21 -4.64 12.57
N SER A 148 10.54 -4.50 12.65
CA SER A 148 11.20 -3.21 12.41
C SER A 148 12.38 -3.30 11.44
N HIS A 149 12.53 -4.41 10.73
CA HIS A 149 13.69 -4.69 9.88
C HIS A 149 13.77 -3.78 8.63
N ARG A 150 12.65 -3.18 8.20
CA ARG A 150 12.57 -2.19 7.10
C ARG A 150 12.09 -0.81 7.55
N LEU A 151 11.94 -0.59 8.86
CA LEU A 151 11.55 0.72 9.39
C LEU A 151 12.77 1.66 9.34
N SER A 152 12.63 2.82 8.70
CA SER A 152 13.72 3.80 8.67
C SER A 152 14.02 4.28 10.09
N LYS A 153 15.31 4.29 10.45
CA LYS A 153 15.79 4.73 11.76
C LYS A 153 16.05 6.23 11.82
N LYS A 154 16.20 6.86 10.65
CA LYS A 154 16.52 8.28 10.52
C LYS A 154 15.70 8.91 9.40
N LEU A 155 15.22 10.12 9.65
CA LEU A 155 14.60 10.96 8.65
C LEU A 155 15.66 11.45 7.65
N LEU A 156 15.33 11.45 6.36
CA LEU A 156 16.23 11.91 5.31
C LEU A 156 16.12 13.43 5.13
N ASP A 157 14.91 13.99 5.14
CA ASP A 157 14.68 15.42 4.98
C ASP A 157 14.33 16.09 6.32
N PRO A 158 15.16 17.00 6.85
CA PRO A 158 14.90 17.68 8.12
C PRO A 158 13.62 18.55 8.13
N ASN A 159 13.09 18.91 6.96
CA ASN A 159 11.89 19.75 6.85
C ASN A 159 10.59 18.94 6.77
N LYS A 160 10.71 17.61 6.69
CA LYS A 160 9.56 16.69 6.64
C LYS A 160 9.23 16.15 8.03
N LEU A 161 8.04 15.59 8.14
CA LEU A 161 7.56 14.89 9.32
C LEU A 161 7.47 13.39 9.03
N PRO A 162 7.86 12.52 9.97
CA PRO A 162 7.85 11.08 9.74
C PRO A 162 6.44 10.51 9.78
N LEU A 163 6.16 9.60 8.84
CA LEU A 163 4.87 8.95 8.69
C LEU A 163 5.03 7.44 8.48
N VAL A 164 4.17 6.66 9.12
CA VAL A 164 4.00 5.22 8.89
C VAL A 164 2.61 4.94 8.36
N ILE A 165 2.56 4.09 7.34
CA ILE A 165 1.31 3.68 6.70
C ILE A 165 0.92 2.28 7.18
N VAL A 166 -0.31 2.09 7.64
CA VAL A 166 -0.82 0.80 8.11
C VAL A 166 -2.05 0.41 7.29
N ALA A 167 -2.02 -0.75 6.64
CA ALA A 167 -3.20 -1.31 5.97
C ALA A 167 -3.75 -2.49 6.76
N CYS A 168 -4.92 -2.31 7.37
CA CYS A 168 -5.66 -3.38 8.04
C CYS A 168 -6.57 -4.09 7.03
N GLY A 169 -6.59 -5.42 7.02
CA GLY A 169 -7.36 -6.13 6.00
C GLY A 169 -7.40 -7.63 6.15
N SER A 170 -8.31 -8.25 5.40
CA SER A 170 -8.39 -9.71 5.35
C SER A 170 -7.19 -10.32 4.63
N PHE A 171 -6.75 -9.76 3.51
CA PHE A 171 -5.66 -10.28 2.67
C PHE A 171 -5.79 -11.79 2.37
N SER A 172 -6.97 -12.21 1.88
CA SER A 172 -7.30 -13.62 1.66
C SER A 172 -7.63 -13.91 0.18
N PRO A 173 -6.62 -13.98 -0.71
CA PRO A 173 -5.20 -13.66 -0.49
C PRO A 173 -4.90 -12.17 -0.69
N ILE A 174 -3.69 -11.74 -0.31
CA ILE A 174 -3.09 -10.47 -0.79
C ILE A 174 -2.97 -10.50 -2.32
N THR A 175 -3.12 -9.36 -2.99
CA THR A 175 -3.08 -9.19 -4.46
C THR A 175 -2.16 -8.04 -4.85
N TYR A 176 -1.81 -7.92 -6.13
CA TYR A 176 -1.05 -6.75 -6.61
C TYR A 176 -1.77 -5.42 -6.39
N LEU A 177 -3.11 -5.39 -6.30
CA LEU A 177 -3.84 -4.18 -5.93
C LEU A 177 -3.46 -3.70 -4.52
N HIS A 178 -3.35 -4.62 -3.56
CA HIS A 178 -2.96 -4.27 -2.19
C HIS A 178 -1.54 -3.70 -2.12
N LEU A 179 -0.60 -4.24 -2.91
CA LEU A 179 0.76 -3.70 -3.04
C LEU A 179 0.73 -2.33 -3.71
N ARG A 180 -0.06 -2.19 -4.78
CA ARG A 180 -0.18 -0.94 -5.54
C ARG A 180 -0.77 0.20 -4.71
N MET A 181 -1.68 -0.07 -3.78
CA MET A 181 -2.25 0.95 -2.89
C MET A 181 -1.17 1.65 -2.04
N PHE A 182 -0.15 0.92 -1.57
CA PHE A 182 0.95 1.53 -0.82
C PHE A 182 1.80 2.45 -1.69
N GLU A 183 2.12 2.03 -2.91
CA GLU A 183 2.89 2.85 -3.86
C GLU A 183 2.12 4.12 -4.24
N MET A 184 0.81 4.01 -4.48
CA MET A 184 -0.03 5.19 -4.75
C MET A 184 -0.09 6.16 -3.56
N ALA A 185 -0.13 5.62 -2.33
CA ALA A 185 -0.10 6.43 -1.13
C ALA A 185 1.26 7.10 -0.92
N LEU A 186 2.35 6.39 -1.18
CA LEU A 186 3.71 6.90 -1.12
C LEU A 186 3.90 8.07 -2.09
N ASP A 187 3.48 7.90 -3.35
CA ASP A 187 3.54 8.94 -4.38
C ASP A 187 2.76 10.19 -3.94
N ALA A 188 1.51 10.01 -3.51
CA ALA A 188 0.64 11.11 -3.09
C ALA A 188 1.18 11.85 -1.85
N ILE A 189 1.70 11.13 -0.86
CA ILE A 189 2.28 11.73 0.34
C ILE A 189 3.54 12.52 -0.02
N SER A 190 4.41 11.95 -0.86
CA SER A 190 5.68 12.58 -1.24
C SER A 190 5.48 13.86 -2.05
N GLU A 191 4.52 13.84 -2.99
CA GLU A 191 4.21 14.99 -3.86
C GLU A 191 3.39 16.06 -3.14
N GLN A 192 2.37 15.64 -2.39
CA GLN A 192 1.36 16.56 -1.90
C GLN A 192 1.58 16.95 -0.46
N THR A 193 2.51 16.42 0.32
CA THR A 193 2.54 16.70 1.76
C THR A 193 3.94 16.98 2.29
N ARG A 194 4.00 17.45 3.54
CA ARG A 194 5.25 17.62 4.28
C ARG A 194 5.69 16.36 5.01
N PHE A 195 5.13 15.20 4.68
CA PHE A 195 5.49 13.93 5.33
C PHE A 195 6.53 13.14 4.53
N GLU A 196 7.35 12.40 5.25
CA GLU A 196 8.27 11.40 4.73
C GLU A 196 7.81 10.03 5.24
N VAL A 197 7.52 9.12 4.32
CA VAL A 197 7.12 7.76 4.69
C VAL A 197 8.36 6.99 5.13
N ILE A 198 8.37 6.53 6.39
CA ILE A 198 9.50 5.81 6.98
C ILE A 198 9.27 4.29 7.07
N GLY A 199 8.05 3.82 6.76
CA GLY A 199 7.70 2.41 6.74
C GLY A 199 6.22 2.17 6.43
N GLY A 200 5.92 0.96 5.96
CA GLY A 200 4.55 0.52 5.69
C GLY A 200 4.29 -0.88 6.25
N TYR A 201 3.07 -1.11 6.75
CA TYR A 201 2.69 -2.36 7.39
C TYR A 201 1.39 -2.92 6.85
N TYR A 202 1.39 -4.21 6.51
CA TYR A 202 0.18 -5.00 6.43
C TYR A 202 -0.16 -5.54 7.83
N SER A 203 -1.40 -5.35 8.28
CA SER A 203 -1.96 -5.96 9.48
C SER A 203 -3.11 -6.91 9.09
N PRO A 204 -2.83 -8.21 8.92
CA PRO A 204 -3.87 -9.18 8.62
C PRO A 204 -4.82 -9.38 9.82
N VAL A 205 -6.12 -9.36 9.55
CA VAL A 205 -7.15 -9.55 10.58
C VAL A 205 -7.04 -10.90 11.30
N SER A 206 -7.47 -10.95 12.56
CA SER A 206 -7.72 -12.21 13.30
C SER A 206 -8.75 -13.12 12.61
N ASP A 207 -8.62 -14.42 12.80
CA ASP A 207 -9.62 -15.41 12.33
C ASP A 207 -10.96 -15.27 13.04
N ASN A 208 -10.98 -14.61 14.20
CA ASN A 208 -12.21 -14.25 14.92
C ASN A 208 -13.10 -13.30 14.12
N TYR A 209 -12.59 -12.66 13.06
CA TYR A 209 -13.42 -11.88 12.16
C TYR A 209 -14.46 -12.73 11.39
N GLN A 210 -14.36 -14.07 11.40
CA GLN A 210 -15.27 -15.08 10.83
C GLN A 210 -15.93 -14.77 9.48
N LYS A 211 -15.31 -13.90 8.68
CA LYS A 211 -15.74 -13.64 7.30
C LYS A 211 -15.68 -14.95 6.51
N GLN A 212 -16.79 -15.30 5.87
CA GLN A 212 -16.84 -16.50 5.02
C GLN A 212 -15.76 -16.44 3.92
N GLY A 213 -15.13 -17.59 3.66
CA GLY A 213 -14.05 -17.73 2.68
C GLY A 213 -12.67 -17.23 3.14
N LEU A 214 -12.52 -16.87 4.42
CA LEU A 214 -11.23 -16.47 4.99
C LEU A 214 -10.33 -17.69 5.19
N ALA A 215 -9.12 -17.65 4.63
CA ALA A 215 -8.08 -18.62 4.98
C ALA A 215 -7.59 -18.38 6.42
N PRO A 216 -7.04 -19.40 7.12
CA PRO A 216 -6.46 -19.21 8.45
C PRO A 216 -5.44 -18.08 8.49
N SER A 217 -5.41 -17.34 9.60
CA SER A 217 -4.67 -16.09 9.73
C SER A 217 -3.19 -16.27 9.50
N TYR A 218 -2.59 -17.32 10.07
CA TYR A 218 -1.18 -17.66 9.87
C TYR A 218 -0.82 -17.87 8.39
N ARG A 219 -1.76 -18.37 7.57
CA ARG A 219 -1.54 -18.53 6.12
C ARG A 219 -1.63 -17.19 5.41
N ARG A 220 -2.52 -16.30 5.84
CA ARG A 220 -2.67 -14.94 5.28
C ARG A 220 -1.47 -14.07 5.62
N VAL A 221 -1.00 -14.11 6.86
CA VAL A 221 0.28 -13.52 7.28
C VAL A 221 1.41 -14.03 6.38
N ARG A 222 1.54 -15.36 6.19
CA ARG A 222 2.59 -15.91 5.34
C ARG A 222 2.49 -15.46 3.88
N MET A 223 1.28 -15.40 3.32
CA MET A 223 1.09 -14.86 1.97
C MET A 223 1.47 -13.37 1.87
N CYS A 224 1.17 -12.56 2.89
CA CYS A 224 1.63 -11.17 2.94
C CYS A 224 3.16 -11.06 3.01
N GLU A 225 3.83 -11.92 3.80
CA GLU A 225 5.29 -11.94 3.88
C GLU A 225 5.90 -12.29 2.53
N LEU A 226 5.47 -13.40 1.92
CA LEU A 226 5.91 -13.84 0.60
C LEU A 226 5.67 -12.79 -0.49
N ALA A 227 4.61 -11.99 -0.33
CA ALA A 227 4.29 -10.91 -1.25
C ALA A 227 5.21 -9.70 -1.10
N CYS A 228 5.86 -9.49 0.06
CA CYS A 228 6.71 -8.34 0.37
C CYS A 228 8.22 -8.66 0.41
N GLU A 229 8.58 -9.90 0.75
CA GLU A 229 9.96 -10.35 1.00
C GLU A 229 10.91 -10.02 -0.15
N ARG A 230 10.49 -10.30 -1.40
CA ARG A 230 11.33 -10.15 -2.61
C ARG A 230 10.90 -9.00 -3.54
N THR A 231 9.87 -8.24 -3.18
CA THR A 231 9.24 -7.24 -4.08
C THR A 231 9.24 -5.82 -3.51
N SER A 232 9.48 -5.65 -2.20
CA SER A 232 9.46 -4.36 -1.53
C SER A 232 10.68 -4.19 -0.63
N SER A 233 11.14 -2.95 -0.50
CA SER A 233 12.22 -2.54 0.41
C SER A 233 11.73 -1.89 1.71
N TRP A 234 10.43 -1.54 1.80
CA TRP A 234 9.90 -0.69 2.87
C TRP A 234 8.61 -1.22 3.53
N LEU A 235 7.98 -2.24 2.91
CA LEU A 235 6.79 -2.89 3.44
C LEU A 235 7.14 -4.06 4.35
N MET A 236 6.41 -4.17 5.46
CA MET A 236 6.49 -5.21 6.47
C MET A 236 5.10 -5.80 6.74
N VAL A 237 5.05 -6.92 7.45
CA VAL A 237 3.82 -7.57 7.89
C VAL A 237 3.87 -7.68 9.39
N ASP A 238 2.86 -7.17 10.07
CA ASP A 238 2.69 -7.30 11.52
C ASP A 238 1.60 -8.33 11.81
N ALA A 239 1.94 -9.39 12.53
CA ALA A 239 1.00 -10.44 12.88
C ALA A 239 0.20 -10.14 14.16
N TRP A 240 0.49 -9.06 14.89
CA TRP A 240 -0.11 -8.80 16.21
C TRP A 240 -1.63 -8.88 16.24
N GLU A 241 -2.32 -8.24 15.29
CA GLU A 241 -3.78 -8.26 15.19
C GLU A 241 -4.29 -9.71 15.00
N SER A 242 -3.59 -10.48 14.20
CA SER A 242 -3.97 -11.85 13.85
C SER A 242 -3.80 -12.86 15.00
N LEU A 243 -2.90 -12.54 15.95
CA LEU A 243 -2.59 -13.34 17.13
C LEU A 243 -3.52 -13.05 18.32
N GLN A 244 -4.37 -12.04 18.22
CA GLN A 244 -5.30 -11.70 19.29
C GLN A 244 -6.39 -12.78 19.45
N PRO A 245 -6.74 -13.15 20.70
CA PRO A 245 -7.70 -14.22 20.99
C PRO A 245 -9.15 -13.85 20.65
N THR A 246 -9.45 -12.55 20.45
CA THR A 246 -10.77 -12.02 20.08
C THR A 246 -10.66 -11.08 18.89
N TYR A 247 -11.80 -10.68 18.30
CA TYR A 247 -11.79 -9.62 17.29
C TYR A 247 -11.18 -8.33 17.86
N THR A 248 -10.35 -7.66 17.06
CA THR A 248 -9.67 -6.43 17.44
C THR A 248 -10.13 -5.30 16.54
N ARG A 249 -10.68 -4.25 17.15
CA ARG A 249 -11.09 -3.03 16.47
C ARG A 249 -9.88 -2.32 15.86
N THR A 250 -10.05 -1.74 14.67
CA THR A 250 -8.96 -1.03 13.96
C THR A 250 -8.34 0.09 14.79
N ALA A 251 -9.13 0.79 15.62
CA ALA A 251 -8.64 1.78 16.58
C ALA A 251 -7.50 1.22 17.47
N LYS A 252 -7.70 0.01 18.03
CA LYS A 252 -6.71 -0.66 18.89
C LYS A 252 -5.49 -1.14 18.11
N VAL A 253 -5.67 -1.51 16.85
CA VAL A 253 -4.54 -1.88 15.97
C VAL A 253 -3.64 -0.65 15.77
N LEU A 254 -4.21 0.53 15.50
CA LEU A 254 -3.44 1.77 15.35
C LEU A 254 -2.75 2.17 16.67
N ASP A 255 -3.41 1.97 17.81
CA ASP A 255 -2.81 2.17 19.14
C ASP A 255 -1.60 1.27 19.37
N HIS A 256 -1.68 -0.01 18.97
CA HIS A 256 -0.54 -0.93 19.03
C HIS A 256 0.66 -0.41 18.22
N PHE A 257 0.44 0.04 16.98
CA PHE A 257 1.51 0.65 16.18
C PHE A 257 2.08 1.92 16.86
N ASN A 258 1.23 2.76 17.46
CA ASN A 258 1.68 3.94 18.18
C ASN A 258 2.53 3.57 19.40
N HIS A 259 2.09 2.57 20.16
CA HIS A 259 2.82 2.07 21.30
C HIS A 259 4.19 1.52 20.91
N GLU A 260 4.26 0.69 19.86
CA GLU A 260 5.51 0.09 19.40
C GLU A 260 6.50 1.12 18.84
N ILE A 261 6.01 2.10 18.08
CA ILE A 261 6.87 3.06 17.36
C ILE A 261 7.19 4.28 18.23
N ASN A 262 6.18 4.90 18.83
CA ASN A 262 6.35 6.16 19.54
C ASN A 262 6.66 5.97 21.03
N ILE A 263 6.07 4.97 21.69
CA ILE A 263 6.28 4.76 23.13
C ILE A 263 7.51 3.91 23.41
N LYS A 264 7.56 2.67 22.88
CA LYS A 264 8.70 1.76 23.12
C LYS A 264 9.98 2.22 22.44
N ARG A 265 9.90 2.71 21.21
CA ARG A 265 11.07 3.15 20.42
C ARG A 265 11.36 4.64 20.52
N GLY A 266 10.44 5.43 21.07
CA GLY A 266 10.60 6.88 21.23
C GLY A 266 10.47 7.67 19.93
N GLY A 267 9.88 7.10 18.88
CA GLY A 267 9.79 7.70 17.55
C GLY A 267 11.02 7.44 16.68
N VAL A 268 11.30 8.35 15.74
CA VAL A 268 12.42 8.26 14.77
C VAL A 268 13.41 9.39 14.97
N ALA A 269 14.69 9.13 14.71
CA ALA A 269 15.71 10.17 14.81
C ALA A 269 15.67 11.12 13.61
N THR A 270 15.82 12.42 13.85
CA THR A 270 16.04 13.43 12.82
C THR A 270 17.51 13.43 12.37
N VAL A 271 17.83 14.27 11.38
CA VAL A 271 19.24 14.48 10.96
C VAL A 271 20.13 15.02 12.09
N THR A 272 19.55 15.72 13.07
CA THR A 272 20.27 16.26 14.24
C THR A 272 20.43 15.24 15.36
N GLY A 273 19.79 14.07 15.24
CA GLY A 273 19.81 12.99 16.24
C GLY A 273 18.73 13.10 17.32
N GLU A 274 17.93 14.16 17.32
CA GLU A 274 16.74 14.27 18.17
C GLU A 274 15.68 13.26 17.74
N LYS A 275 14.96 12.67 18.69
CA LYS A 275 13.83 11.79 18.35
C LYS A 275 12.53 12.56 18.28
N ILE A 276 11.78 12.36 17.21
CA ILE A 276 10.46 12.95 17.00
C ILE A 276 9.41 11.86 16.79
N GLY A 277 8.18 12.16 17.23
CA GLY A 277 7.05 11.25 17.09
C GLY A 277 6.66 11.04 15.63
N VAL A 278 6.27 9.81 15.31
CA VAL A 278 5.87 9.33 13.99
C VAL A 278 4.34 9.38 13.88
N LYS A 279 3.82 10.02 12.83
CA LYS A 279 2.40 9.98 12.52
C LYS A 279 2.04 8.63 11.92
N ILE A 280 1.00 7.98 12.44
CA ILE A 280 0.48 6.72 11.89
C ILE A 280 -0.80 7.03 11.13
N MET A 281 -0.95 6.47 9.93
CA MET A 281 -2.16 6.64 9.13
C MET A 281 -2.66 5.31 8.58
N LEU A 282 -3.98 5.14 8.61
CA LEU A 282 -4.67 3.97 8.06
C LEU A 282 -4.76 4.10 6.54
N LEU A 283 -4.27 3.12 5.80
CA LEU A 283 -4.47 3.00 4.35
C LEU A 283 -5.67 2.11 4.06
N ALA A 284 -6.60 2.66 3.28
CA ALA A 284 -7.90 2.08 3.00
C ALA A 284 -8.27 2.22 1.51
N GLY A 285 -9.06 1.27 1.00
CA GLY A 285 -9.78 1.46 -0.26
C GLY A 285 -11.14 2.10 -0.02
N GLY A 286 -11.79 2.57 -1.09
CA GLY A 286 -13.15 3.15 -1.04
C GLY A 286 -14.16 2.28 -0.26
N ASP A 287 -14.15 0.95 -0.46
CA ASP A 287 -15.05 0.01 0.21
C ASP A 287 -15.00 0.08 1.75
N LEU A 288 -13.83 0.39 2.34
CA LEU A 288 -13.71 0.52 3.81
C LEU A 288 -14.41 1.80 4.29
N ILE A 289 -14.26 2.88 3.55
CA ILE A 289 -14.82 4.18 3.90
C ILE A 289 -16.33 4.16 3.78
N GLU A 290 -16.87 3.54 2.73
CA GLU A 290 -18.31 3.31 2.60
C GLU A 290 -18.85 2.53 3.80
N SER A 291 -18.14 1.48 4.25
CA SER A 291 -18.54 0.71 5.45
C SER A 291 -18.53 1.53 6.74
N MET A 292 -17.76 2.63 6.81
CA MET A 292 -17.75 3.51 7.98
C MET A 292 -19.02 4.35 8.10
N GLY A 293 -19.81 4.49 7.04
CA GLY A 293 -21.13 5.14 7.07
C GLY A 293 -22.28 4.16 7.23
N GLU A 294 -22.02 2.85 7.26
CA GLU A 294 -23.05 1.86 7.53
C GLU A 294 -23.43 1.91 9.03
N PRO A 295 -24.72 2.09 9.37
CA PRO A 295 -25.14 2.17 10.76
C PRO A 295 -24.78 0.91 11.53
N ASN A 296 -24.31 1.07 12.76
CA ASN A 296 -23.93 -0.02 13.68
C ASN A 296 -22.71 -0.85 13.27
N VAL A 297 -21.93 -0.40 12.28
CA VAL A 297 -20.71 -1.08 11.85
C VAL A 297 -19.49 -0.54 12.60
N TRP A 298 -19.42 0.78 12.79
CA TRP A 298 -18.34 1.46 13.50
C TRP A 298 -18.89 2.26 14.67
N ALA A 299 -18.15 2.27 15.78
CA ALA A 299 -18.48 3.15 16.89
C ALA A 299 -18.05 4.57 16.55
N ASP A 300 -18.86 5.57 16.87
CA ASP A 300 -18.49 6.97 16.67
C ASP A 300 -17.19 7.31 17.39
N ALA A 301 -16.99 6.79 18.61
CA ALA A 301 -15.75 6.93 19.36
C ALA A 301 -14.53 6.35 18.60
N ASP A 302 -14.69 5.20 17.92
CA ASP A 302 -13.63 4.63 17.10
C ASP A 302 -13.33 5.52 15.89
N LEU A 303 -14.36 6.10 15.26
CA LEU A 303 -14.20 6.99 14.11
C LEU A 303 -13.50 8.29 14.50
N HIS A 304 -13.89 8.91 15.62
CA HIS A 304 -13.19 10.07 16.18
C HIS A 304 -11.74 9.75 16.51
N HIS A 305 -11.46 8.57 17.08
CA HIS A 305 -10.10 8.17 17.41
C HIS A 305 -9.24 7.91 16.17
N ILE A 306 -9.75 7.13 15.21
CA ILE A 306 -9.04 6.79 13.97
C ILE A 306 -8.81 8.04 13.12
N LEU A 307 -9.84 8.84 12.89
CA LEU A 307 -9.77 9.99 11.98
C LEU A 307 -9.17 11.22 12.67
N GLY A 308 -9.42 11.43 13.96
CA GLY A 308 -8.90 12.56 14.71
C GLY A 308 -7.41 12.41 15.08
N ASN A 309 -7.03 11.28 15.70
CA ASN A 309 -5.68 11.13 16.28
C ASN A 309 -4.65 10.61 15.27
N TYR A 310 -5.06 9.71 14.38
CA TYR A 310 -4.17 9.08 13.40
C TYR A 310 -4.33 9.73 12.02
N GLY A 311 -5.43 9.40 11.34
CA GLY A 311 -5.75 9.85 9.99
C GLY A 311 -5.88 8.69 9.01
N CYS A 312 -6.41 8.99 7.82
CA CYS A 312 -6.73 7.98 6.82
C CYS A 312 -6.25 8.39 5.41
N LEU A 313 -5.70 7.42 4.68
CA LEU A 313 -5.30 7.51 3.27
C LEU A 313 -6.28 6.65 2.49
N ILE A 314 -7.09 7.27 1.62
CA ILE A 314 -8.18 6.60 0.93
C ILE A 314 -7.85 6.51 -0.56
N VAL A 315 -7.66 5.29 -1.06
CA VAL A 315 -7.53 5.05 -2.50
C VAL A 315 -8.93 4.92 -3.12
N GLU A 316 -9.30 5.91 -3.93
CA GLU A 316 -10.59 5.98 -4.63
C GLU A 316 -10.64 4.93 -5.76
N ARG A 317 -11.70 4.12 -5.80
CA ARG A 317 -11.92 3.09 -6.83
C ARG A 317 -13.02 3.55 -7.79
N THR A 318 -13.11 2.89 -8.95
CA THR A 318 -14.17 3.13 -9.93
C THR A 318 -15.55 2.88 -9.32
N GLY A 319 -16.35 3.94 -9.23
CA GLY A 319 -17.75 3.88 -8.78
C GLY A 319 -17.98 4.34 -7.34
N SER A 320 -16.94 4.63 -6.55
CA SER A 320 -17.06 5.20 -5.20
C SER A 320 -16.86 6.72 -5.24
N ASP A 321 -17.89 7.52 -4.97
CA ASP A 321 -17.73 8.98 -4.79
C ASP A 321 -17.38 9.30 -3.33
N VAL A 322 -16.10 9.10 -3.00
CA VAL A 322 -15.58 9.31 -1.65
C VAL A 322 -15.77 10.77 -1.21
N ARG A 323 -15.67 11.75 -2.13
CA ARG A 323 -15.80 13.17 -1.77
C ARG A 323 -17.22 13.50 -1.34
N SER A 324 -18.22 13.06 -2.09
CA SER A 324 -19.62 13.26 -1.73
C SER A 324 -19.95 12.55 -0.42
N PHE A 325 -19.41 11.34 -0.21
CA PHE A 325 -19.59 10.61 1.04
C PHE A 325 -18.98 11.34 2.25
N LEU A 326 -17.74 11.83 2.14
CA LEU A 326 -17.11 12.65 3.20
C LEU A 326 -17.90 13.92 3.52
N LEU A 327 -18.56 14.52 2.53
CA LEU A 327 -19.39 15.70 2.75
C LEU A 327 -20.70 15.36 3.49
N SER A 328 -21.24 14.16 3.28
CA SER A 328 -22.50 13.72 3.88
C SER A 328 -22.38 13.20 5.31
N HIS A 329 -21.18 12.92 5.80
CA HIS A 329 -20.95 12.29 7.11
C HIS A 329 -20.27 13.26 8.09
N ASP A 330 -20.94 13.59 9.20
CA ASP A 330 -20.52 14.63 10.14
C ASP A 330 -19.11 14.40 10.72
N ILE A 331 -18.84 13.23 11.29
CA ILE A 331 -17.53 12.87 11.88
C ILE A 331 -16.41 12.93 10.83
N MET A 332 -16.65 12.41 9.62
CA MET A 332 -15.65 12.44 8.56
C MET A 332 -15.38 13.85 8.05
N TYR A 333 -16.43 14.66 7.94
CA TYR A 333 -16.30 16.05 7.57
C TYR A 333 -15.53 16.83 8.64
N GLU A 334 -15.79 16.59 9.93
CA GLU A 334 -15.04 17.16 11.05
C GLU A 334 -13.54 16.90 10.90
N HIS A 335 -13.16 15.63 10.70
CA HIS A 335 -11.76 15.18 10.61
C HIS A 335 -11.17 15.22 9.19
N ARG A 336 -11.86 15.84 8.21
CA ARG A 336 -11.47 15.81 6.79
C ARG A 336 -10.04 16.28 6.50
N ARG A 337 -9.46 17.13 7.35
CA ARG A 337 -8.07 17.60 7.21
C ARG A 337 -7.04 16.52 7.53
N ASN A 338 -7.46 15.43 8.16
CA ASN A 338 -6.63 14.26 8.46
C ASN A 338 -6.90 13.09 7.50
N ILE A 339 -7.61 13.36 6.41
CA ILE A 339 -7.99 12.39 5.38
C ILE A 339 -7.38 12.83 4.05
N LEU A 340 -6.57 11.96 3.43
CA LEU A 340 -6.03 12.18 2.09
C LEU A 340 -6.70 11.24 1.09
N ILE A 341 -7.43 11.78 0.12
CA ILE A 341 -8.02 11.00 -0.98
C ILE A 341 -7.02 10.92 -2.12
N ILE A 342 -6.71 9.69 -2.53
CA ILE A 342 -5.75 9.35 -3.57
C ILE A 342 -6.52 8.80 -4.77
N LYS A 343 -6.43 9.50 -5.90
CA LYS A 343 -7.07 9.06 -7.15
C LYS A 343 -6.30 7.92 -7.78
N GLN A 344 -7.01 6.88 -8.19
CA GLN A 344 -6.45 5.82 -9.02
C GLN A 344 -6.36 6.27 -10.49
N LEU A 345 -5.14 6.60 -10.95
CA LEU A 345 -4.90 7.00 -12.35
C LEU A 345 -4.94 5.81 -13.32
N ILE A 346 -4.55 4.62 -12.85
CA ILE A 346 -4.60 3.37 -13.62
C ILE A 346 -5.55 2.41 -12.90
N TYR A 347 -6.67 2.11 -13.55
CA TYR A 347 -7.70 1.25 -12.98
C TYR A 347 -7.21 -0.19 -12.80
N ASN A 348 -7.12 -0.60 -11.55
CA ASN A 348 -6.84 -1.97 -11.17
C ASN A 348 -7.91 -2.40 -10.16
N ASP A 349 -8.76 -3.34 -10.57
CA ASP A 349 -9.90 -3.84 -9.80
C ASP A 349 -9.74 -5.31 -9.37
N ILE A 350 -8.48 -5.74 -9.18
CA ILE A 350 -8.14 -7.11 -8.75
C ILE A 350 -8.47 -7.29 -7.26
N SER A 351 -9.68 -7.77 -6.98
CA SER A 351 -10.12 -8.11 -5.62
C SER A 351 -9.77 -9.54 -5.22
N SER A 352 -9.52 -9.78 -3.93
CA SER A 352 -9.28 -11.15 -3.44
C SER A 352 -10.45 -12.08 -3.72
N THR A 353 -11.69 -11.58 -3.75
CA THR A 353 -12.86 -12.40 -4.07
C THR A 353 -12.85 -12.90 -5.52
N LYS A 354 -12.50 -12.05 -6.49
CA LYS A 354 -12.35 -12.48 -7.90
C LYS A 354 -11.22 -13.51 -8.04
N VAL A 355 -10.12 -13.32 -7.31
CA VAL A 355 -9.01 -14.28 -7.26
C VAL A 355 -9.45 -15.64 -6.72
N ARG A 356 -10.16 -15.68 -5.58
CA ARG A 356 -10.68 -16.94 -5.02
C ARG A 356 -11.68 -17.61 -5.96
N LEU A 357 -12.52 -16.84 -6.67
CA LEU A 357 -13.38 -17.38 -7.72
C LEU A 357 -12.58 -18.06 -8.84
N PHE A 358 -11.52 -17.41 -9.35
CA PHE A 358 -10.71 -17.96 -10.43
C PHE A 358 -10.04 -19.27 -10.01
N ILE A 359 -9.49 -19.32 -8.80
CA ILE A 359 -8.89 -20.54 -8.23
C ILE A 359 -9.91 -21.68 -8.16
N ARG A 360 -11.12 -21.43 -7.64
CA ARG A 360 -12.22 -22.42 -7.57
C ARG A 360 -12.65 -22.96 -8.93
N ARG A 361 -12.47 -22.17 -9.99
CA ARG A 361 -12.81 -22.54 -11.37
C ARG A 361 -11.64 -23.13 -12.15
N GLY A 362 -10.49 -23.36 -11.50
CA GLY A 362 -9.28 -23.83 -12.17
C GLY A 362 -8.70 -22.82 -13.19
N MET A 363 -9.08 -21.55 -13.09
CA MET A 363 -8.56 -20.49 -13.95
C MET A 363 -7.23 -19.98 -13.42
N SER A 364 -6.39 -19.48 -14.33
CA SER A 364 -5.09 -18.90 -13.96
C SER A 364 -5.26 -17.60 -13.18
N VAL A 365 -4.48 -17.44 -12.12
CA VAL A 365 -4.31 -16.18 -11.37
C VAL A 365 -2.90 -15.60 -11.53
N GLN A 366 -2.14 -16.10 -12.52
CA GLN A 366 -0.83 -15.58 -12.91
C GLN A 366 -0.93 -14.08 -13.20
N TYR A 367 0.05 -13.30 -12.72
CA TYR A 367 0.10 -11.84 -12.84
C TYR A 367 -1.00 -11.06 -12.10
N LEU A 368 -1.92 -11.74 -11.39
CA LEU A 368 -2.85 -11.08 -10.45
C LEU A 368 -2.26 -10.99 -9.04
N LEU A 369 -1.37 -11.93 -8.71
CA LEU A 369 -0.67 -12.09 -7.43
C LEU A 369 0.83 -12.28 -7.68
N PRO A 370 1.70 -12.00 -6.69
CA PRO A 370 3.09 -12.44 -6.73
C PRO A 370 3.21 -13.96 -6.90
N ASN A 371 4.19 -14.41 -7.70
CA ASN A 371 4.40 -15.84 -7.98
C ASN A 371 4.60 -16.66 -6.69
N SER A 372 5.29 -16.11 -5.70
CA SER A 372 5.49 -16.74 -4.39
C SER A 372 4.17 -17.05 -3.69
N VAL A 373 3.20 -16.12 -3.76
CA VAL A 373 1.85 -16.30 -3.20
C VAL A 373 1.06 -17.34 -3.98
N ILE A 374 1.15 -17.34 -5.32
CA ILE A 374 0.47 -18.32 -6.17
C ILE A 374 0.93 -19.74 -5.82
N ARG A 375 2.24 -19.95 -5.67
CA ARG A 375 2.78 -21.27 -5.29
C ARG A 375 2.34 -21.69 -3.90
N TYR A 376 2.41 -20.78 -2.92
CA TYR A 376 1.94 -21.05 -1.56
C TYR A 376 0.45 -21.48 -1.54
N ILE A 377 -0.39 -20.81 -2.35
CA ILE A 377 -1.80 -21.20 -2.51
C ILE A 377 -1.93 -22.61 -3.07
N GLN A 378 -1.12 -22.97 -4.07
CA GLN A 378 -1.16 -24.29 -4.72
C GLN A 378 -0.66 -25.40 -3.81
N GLU A 379 0.51 -25.24 -3.18
CA GLU A 379 1.13 -26.21 -2.26
C GLU A 379 0.21 -26.55 -1.09
N HIS A 380 -0.49 -25.54 -0.57
CA HIS A 380 -1.40 -25.71 0.56
C HIS A 380 -2.88 -25.89 0.16
N ARG A 381 -3.16 -26.05 -1.14
CA ARG A 381 -4.49 -26.22 -1.75
C ARG A 381 -5.52 -25.22 -1.21
N LEU A 382 -5.12 -23.96 -1.08
CA LEU A 382 -5.99 -22.89 -0.57
C LEU A 382 -7.07 -22.54 -1.58
N TYR A 383 -8.28 -22.30 -1.07
CA TYR A 383 -9.46 -21.82 -1.82
C TYR A 383 -10.02 -22.77 -2.89
N VAL A 384 -9.54 -24.02 -3.01
CA VAL A 384 -9.98 -24.95 -4.07
C VAL A 384 -11.37 -25.52 -3.78
N ASP A 385 -11.59 -26.05 -2.59
CA ASP A 385 -12.80 -26.80 -2.21
C ASP A 385 -13.78 -25.98 -1.36
N GLN A 386 -13.71 -24.65 -1.46
CA GLN A 386 -14.53 -23.73 -0.66
C GLN A 386 -15.73 -23.22 -1.45
N THR A 387 -16.88 -23.08 -0.80
CA THR A 387 -18.05 -22.40 -1.38
C THR A 387 -18.14 -20.98 -0.83
N GLU A 388 -18.52 -20.04 -1.68
CA GLU A 388 -18.77 -18.65 -1.29
C GLU A 388 -20.10 -18.19 -1.87
N PRO A 389 -20.92 -17.44 -1.11
CA PRO A 389 -22.18 -16.91 -1.60
C PRO A 389 -21.99 -16.05 -2.85
N VAL A 390 -22.87 -16.21 -3.84
CA VAL A 390 -22.84 -15.44 -5.11
C VAL A 390 -22.89 -13.93 -4.86
N LYS A 391 -23.64 -13.48 -3.85
CA LYS A 391 -23.71 -12.07 -3.43
C LYS A 391 -22.34 -11.49 -3.08
N GLN A 392 -21.47 -12.28 -2.44
CA GLN A 392 -20.12 -11.82 -2.09
C GLN A 392 -19.20 -11.71 -3.32
N VAL A 393 -19.46 -12.52 -4.36
CA VAL A 393 -18.66 -12.57 -5.59
C VAL A 393 -19.00 -11.43 -6.54
N LEU A 394 -20.28 -11.09 -6.66
CA LEU A 394 -20.73 -10.03 -7.57
C LEU A 394 -20.50 -8.63 -7.01
N GLY A 395 -20.38 -8.48 -5.68
CA GLY A 395 -20.31 -7.19 -5.00
C GLY A 395 -21.65 -6.47 -5.14
N ASN A 396 -22.18 -5.90 -4.06
CA ASN A 396 -23.49 -5.24 -4.07
C ASN A 396 -23.62 -4.26 -5.26
N LYS A 397 -24.33 -4.70 -6.29
CA LYS A 397 -24.86 -3.92 -7.41
C LYS A 397 -26.26 -4.46 -7.67
N GLU A 398 -27.14 -4.25 -6.71
CA GLU A 398 -28.58 -4.18 -6.94
C GLU A 398 -29.06 -2.82 -6.44
#